data_AF-A0A9E7R4V7-F1
#
_entry.id   AF-A0A9E7R4V7-F1
#
_cell.length_a   1.000
_cell.length_b   1.000
_cell.length_c   1.000
_cell.angle_alpha   90.00
_cell.angle_beta   90.00
_cell.angle_gamma   90.00
#
_symmetry.space_group_name_H-M   'P 1'
#
loop_
_entity.id
_entity.type
_entity.pdbx_description
1 polymer ?
#
loop_
_entity_poly.entity_id
_entity_poly.type
_entity_poly.pdbx_seq_one_letter_code
_entity_poly.pdbx_strand_id
1 'polypeptide(L)'
;MQSGTGDVCRVVVGSLVVAAGLGLVGVSAFDGGIGPTLVGFFVFFAGYTISQGGHASGGRSLPEPSATLAGRFSLVGVGGLAAAFGVTTFADTIVDASAARAALAGISCIGGYMFTHLGINGNLL
;
A
#
# COMPACT_ATOMS: atom_id res chain seq x y z
N MET A 1 18.14 -17.83 20.30
CA MET A 1 18.54 -16.96 19.16
C MET A 1 18.71 -17.82 17.91
N GLN A 2 17.63 -18.08 17.18
CA GLN A 2 17.65 -18.75 15.87
C GLN A 2 16.59 -18.09 14.97
N SER A 3 16.83 -16.85 14.55
CA SER A 3 15.93 -16.14 13.62
C SER A 3 16.66 -15.53 12.42
N GLY A 4 17.90 -15.96 12.12
CA GLY A 4 18.73 -15.27 11.13
C GLY A 4 18.28 -15.42 9.67
N THR A 5 17.83 -16.60 9.24
CA THR A 5 17.66 -16.88 7.80
C THR A 5 16.22 -16.75 7.33
N GLY A 6 15.25 -17.25 8.10
CA GLY A 6 13.83 -17.17 7.75
C GLY A 6 13.31 -15.72 7.70
N ASP A 7 13.76 -14.89 8.63
CA ASP A 7 13.40 -13.47 8.70
C ASP A 7 13.95 -12.68 7.51
N VAL A 8 15.23 -12.90 7.18
CA VAL A 8 15.87 -12.29 6.02
C VAL A 8 15.20 -12.73 4.72
N CYS A 9 14.87 -14.02 4.57
CA CYS A 9 14.14 -14.51 3.40
C CYS A 9 12.78 -13.82 3.24
N ARG A 10 12.03 -13.62 4.34
CA ARG A 10 10.75 -12.89 4.31
C ARG A 10 10.92 -11.44 3.89
N VAL A 11 11.92 -10.73 4.43
CA VAL A 11 12.22 -9.35 4.03
C VAL A 11 12.57 -9.27 2.55
N VAL A 12 13.44 -10.16 2.05
CA VAL A 12 13.84 -10.19 0.64
C VAL A 12 12.64 -10.48 -0.27
N VAL A 13 11.89 -11.55 0.00
CA VAL A 13 10.73 -11.93 -0.80
C VAL A 13 9.66 -10.83 -0.77
N GLY A 14 9.35 -10.30 0.42
CA GLY A 14 8.39 -9.21 0.58
C GLY A 14 8.81 -7.96 -0.20
N SER A 15 10.10 -7.61 -0.19
CA SER A 15 10.65 -6.47 -0.93
C SER A 15 10.54 -6.64 -2.45
N LEU A 16 10.78 -7.86 -2.96
CA LEU A 16 10.60 -8.17 -4.38
C LEU A 16 9.13 -8.05 -4.80
N VAL A 17 8.21 -8.54 -3.96
CA VAL A 17 6.76 -8.42 -4.21
C VAL A 17 6.32 -6.95 -4.15
N VAL A 18 6.84 -6.16 -3.20
CA VAL A 18 6.64 -4.70 -3.13
C VAL A 18 7.07 -4.03 -4.43
N ALA A 19 8.27 -4.33 -4.92
CA ALA A 19 8.79 -3.77 -6.16
C ALA A 19 7.93 -4.13 -7.37
N ALA A 20 7.50 -5.40 -7.48
CA ALA A 20 6.61 -5.85 -8.55
C ALA A 20 5.25 -5.14 -8.52
N GLY A 21 4.64 -5.01 -7.33
CA GLY A 21 3.39 -4.29 -7.12
C GLY A 21 3.49 -2.81 -7.52
N LEU A 22 4.54 -2.12 -7.07
CA LEU A 22 4.78 -0.71 -7.43
C LEU A 22 5.08 -0.53 -8.92
N GLY A 23 5.79 -1.48 -9.55
CA GLY A 23 5.99 -1.48 -11.00
C GLY A 23 4.66 -1.54 -11.75
N LEU A 24 3.75 -2.44 -11.33
CA LEU A 24 2.41 -2.53 -11.92
C LEU A 24 1.58 -1.26 -11.69
N VAL A 25 1.60 -0.69 -10.48
CA VAL A 25 0.96 0.60 -10.16
C VAL A 25 1.46 1.69 -11.10
N GLY A 26 2.78 1.82 -11.24
CA GLY A 26 3.40 2.85 -12.09
C GLY A 26 2.93 2.74 -13.53
N VAL A 27 3.13 1.59 -14.18
CA VAL A 27 2.75 1.39 -15.58
C VAL A 27 1.24 1.59 -15.78
N SER A 28 0.41 0.96 -14.94
CA SER A 28 -1.04 1.00 -15.08
C SER A 28 -1.64 2.38 -14.87
N ALA A 29 -1.06 3.18 -13.97
CA ALA A 29 -1.55 4.53 -13.69
C ALA A 29 -1.33 5.47 -14.87
N PHE A 30 -0.19 5.37 -15.56
CA PHE A 30 0.08 6.16 -16.77
C PHE A 30 -0.77 5.71 -17.98
N ASP A 31 -1.26 4.47 -17.98
CA ASP A 31 -2.25 3.97 -18.95
C ASP A 31 -3.70 4.32 -18.57
N GLY A 32 -3.93 5.09 -17.49
CA GLY A 32 -5.27 5.45 -17.01
C GLY A 32 -6.04 4.28 -16.34
N GLY A 33 -5.40 3.14 -16.13
CA GLY A 33 -6.02 1.90 -15.67
C GLY A 33 -6.18 1.80 -14.15
N ILE A 34 -7.25 2.38 -13.58
CA ILE A 34 -7.51 2.32 -12.12
C ILE A 34 -7.57 0.88 -11.59
N GLY A 35 -8.21 -0.05 -12.31
CA GLY A 35 -8.35 -1.44 -11.89
C GLY A 35 -7.00 -2.16 -11.74
N PRO A 36 -6.16 -2.21 -12.78
CA PRO A 36 -4.81 -2.75 -12.70
C PRO A 36 -3.92 -2.03 -11.66
N THR A 37 -4.07 -0.71 -11.51
CA THR A 37 -3.39 0.06 -10.45
C THR A 37 -3.79 -0.43 -9.05
N LEU A 38 -5.08 -0.68 -8.82
CA LEU A 38 -5.58 -1.23 -7.56
C LEU A 38 -5.01 -2.64 -7.31
N VAL A 39 -4.95 -3.49 -8.33
CA VAL A 39 -4.31 -4.82 -8.23
C VAL A 39 -2.84 -4.69 -7.82
N GLY A 40 -2.10 -3.77 -8.45
CA GLY A 40 -0.70 -3.48 -8.08
C GLY A 40 -0.55 -3.03 -6.62
N PHE A 41 -1.47 -2.21 -6.12
CA PHE A 41 -1.51 -1.85 -4.70
C PHE A 41 -1.75 -3.04 -3.78
N PHE A 42 -2.66 -3.95 -4.11
CA PHE A 42 -2.86 -5.17 -3.31
C PHE A 42 -1.65 -6.10 -3.30
N VAL A 43 -0.94 -6.22 -4.44
CA VAL A 43 0.35 -6.93 -4.51
C VAL A 43 1.37 -6.24 -3.61
N PHE A 44 1.47 -4.91 -3.67
CA PHE A 44 2.32 -4.12 -2.79
C PHE A 44 1.99 -4.35 -1.30
N PHE A 45 0.71 -4.32 -0.90
CA PHE A 45 0.30 -4.55 0.49
C PHE A 45 0.69 -5.94 0.97
N ALA A 46 0.49 -6.97 0.14
CA ALA A 46 0.89 -8.34 0.45
C ALA A 46 2.41 -8.44 0.66
N GLY A 47 3.21 -7.86 -0.24
CA GLY A 47 4.67 -7.81 -0.11
C GLY A 47 5.13 -7.09 1.16
N TYR A 48 4.48 -5.96 1.47
CA TYR A 48 4.73 -5.21 2.69
C TYR A 48 4.46 -6.05 3.95
N THR A 49 3.31 -6.72 4.03
CA THR A 49 2.98 -7.59 5.17
C THR A 49 3.97 -8.75 5.33
N ILE A 50 4.39 -9.38 4.23
CA ILE A 50 5.42 -10.44 4.24
C ILE A 50 6.75 -9.89 4.80
N SER A 51 7.19 -8.74 4.32
CA SER A 51 8.43 -8.11 4.76
C SER A 51 8.38 -7.72 6.24
N GLN A 52 7.28 -7.12 6.70
CA GLN A 52 7.07 -6.76 8.10
C GLN A 52 7.07 -7.97 9.03
N GLY A 53 6.51 -9.10 8.58
CA GLY A 53 6.55 -10.36 9.32
C GLY A 53 7.96 -10.96 9.49
N GLY A 54 8.94 -10.53 8.68
CA GLY A 54 10.36 -10.82 8.91
C GLY A 54 11.05 -9.81 9.83
N HIS A 55 10.51 -8.60 9.98
CA HIS A 55 11.05 -7.56 10.87
C HIS A 55 10.53 -7.68 12.31
N ALA A 56 9.26 -8.07 12.48
CA ALA A 56 8.59 -8.14 13.78
C ALA A 56 9.05 -9.31 14.66
N SER A 57 9.61 -10.38 14.07
CA SER A 57 10.23 -11.51 14.78
C SER A 57 11.45 -11.11 15.63
N GLY A 58 11.96 -9.89 15.47
CA GLY A 58 12.99 -9.27 16.31
C GLY A 58 12.51 -8.69 17.66
N GLY A 59 11.22 -8.82 18.03
CA GLY A 59 10.75 -8.54 19.40
C GLY A 59 9.99 -7.22 19.62
N ARG A 60 9.54 -6.53 18.57
CA ARG A 60 8.56 -5.44 18.72
C ARG A 60 7.14 -5.98 18.54
N SER A 61 6.45 -6.18 19.66
CA SER A 61 5.00 -6.42 19.65
C SER A 61 4.30 -5.10 19.32
N LEU A 62 3.61 -5.04 18.18
CA LEU A 62 2.73 -3.91 17.89
C LEU A 62 1.50 -4.00 18.81
N PRO A 63 0.91 -2.86 19.22
CA PRO A 63 -0.34 -2.83 19.96
C PRO A 63 -1.43 -3.64 19.24
N GLU A 64 -2.27 -4.31 20.01
CA GLU A 64 -3.44 -5.03 19.48
C GLU A 64 -4.32 -4.07 18.66
N PRO A 65 -4.78 -4.46 17.46
CA PRO A 65 -5.61 -3.60 16.62
C PRO A 65 -6.90 -3.21 17.33
N SER A 66 -7.26 -1.92 17.28
CA SER A 66 -8.51 -1.40 17.86
C SER A 66 -9.75 -1.69 16.99
N ALA A 67 -9.56 -2.08 15.73
CA ALA A 67 -10.63 -2.33 14.75
C ALA A 67 -10.88 -3.82 14.51
N THR A 68 -12.14 -4.18 14.25
CA THR A 68 -12.51 -5.54 13.85
C THR A 68 -11.82 -5.94 12.56
N LEU A 69 -11.62 -7.25 12.34
CA LEU A 69 -11.01 -7.76 11.11
C LEU A 69 -11.75 -7.30 9.85
N ALA A 70 -13.09 -7.31 9.88
CA ALA A 70 -13.93 -6.79 8.80
C ALA A 70 -13.71 -5.29 8.58
N GLY A 71 -13.62 -4.50 9.66
CA GLY A 71 -13.30 -3.08 9.59
C GLY A 71 -11.94 -2.82 8.92
N ARG A 72 -10.92 -3.62 9.26
CA ARG A 72 -9.59 -3.53 8.67
C ARG A 72 -9.60 -3.83 7.17
N PHE A 73 -10.30 -4.87 6.73
CA PHE A 73 -10.42 -5.17 5.30
C PHE A 73 -11.13 -4.04 4.54
N SER A 74 -12.18 -3.46 5.10
CA SER A 74 -12.85 -2.30 4.51
C SER A 74 -11.93 -1.10 4.39
N LEU A 75 -11.11 -0.82 5.42
CA LEU A 75 -10.13 0.27 5.40
C LEU A 75 -9.05 0.05 4.32
N VAL A 76 -8.54 -1.18 4.18
CA VAL A 76 -7.59 -1.52 3.10
C VAL A 76 -8.23 -1.38 1.73
N GLY A 77 -9.47 -1.84 1.56
CA GLY A 77 -10.19 -1.78 0.28
C GLY A 77 -10.49 -0.34 -0.15
N VAL A 78 -11.08 0.46 0.74
CA VAL A 78 -11.39 1.87 0.49
C VAL A 78 -10.11 2.68 0.30
N GLY A 79 -9.11 2.47 1.16
CA GLY A 79 -7.83 3.15 1.07
C GLY A 79 -7.08 2.81 -0.22
N GLY A 80 -7.07 1.52 -0.60
CA GLY A 80 -6.45 1.06 -1.84
C GLY A 80 -7.13 1.65 -3.07
N LEU A 81 -8.47 1.72 -3.09
CA LEU A 81 -9.22 2.34 -4.19
C LEU A 81 -8.94 3.84 -4.28
N ALA A 82 -8.92 4.55 -3.15
CA ALA A 82 -8.58 5.97 -3.11
C ALA A 82 -7.14 6.23 -3.58
N ALA A 83 -6.18 5.40 -3.18
CA ALA A 83 -4.80 5.48 -3.65
C ALA A 83 -4.68 5.19 -5.15
N ALA A 84 -5.38 4.17 -5.67
CA ALA A 84 -5.41 3.85 -7.10
C ALA A 84 -5.99 5.01 -7.93
N PHE A 85 -7.10 5.58 -7.49
CA PHE A 85 -7.68 6.77 -8.11
C PHE A 85 -6.73 7.97 -8.05
N GLY A 86 -6.12 8.21 -6.88
CA GLY A 86 -5.20 9.32 -6.66
C GLY A 86 -3.97 9.24 -7.56
N VAL A 87 -3.29 8.08 -7.61
CA VAL A 87 -2.08 7.91 -8.43
C VAL A 87 -2.40 7.95 -9.92
N THR A 88 -3.52 7.39 -10.36
CA THR A 88 -3.95 7.49 -11.77
C THR A 88 -4.25 8.94 -12.14
N THR A 89 -4.96 9.68 -11.26
CA THR A 89 -5.23 11.11 -11.47
C THR A 89 -3.95 11.94 -11.46
N PHE A 90 -3.00 11.60 -10.59
CA PHE A 90 -1.69 12.25 -10.54
C PHE A 90 -0.91 12.02 -11.83
N ALA A 91 -0.87 10.78 -12.34
CA ALA A 91 -0.21 10.43 -13.59
C ALA A 91 -0.80 11.25 -14.75
N ASP A 92 -2.12 11.37 -14.83
CA ASP A 92 -2.79 12.23 -15.81
C ASP A 92 -2.36 13.70 -15.69
N THR A 93 -2.13 14.22 -14.48
CA THR A 93 -1.69 15.62 -14.31
C THR A 93 -0.29 15.92 -14.82
N ILE A 94 0.53 14.89 -15.03
CA ILE A 94 1.85 15.03 -15.66
C ILE A 94 1.69 15.31 -17.16
N VAL A 95 0.68 14.68 -17.79
CA VAL A 95 0.39 14.85 -19.21
C VAL A 95 -0.43 16.12 -19.46
N ASP A 96 -1.43 16.38 -18.62
CA ASP A 96 -2.31 17.54 -18.70
C ASP A 96 -2.43 18.25 -17.34
N ALA A 97 -1.66 19.33 -17.21
CA ALA A 97 -1.50 20.03 -15.95
C ALA A 97 -2.79 20.70 -15.49
N SER A 98 -3.30 20.28 -14.33
CA SER A 98 -4.45 20.90 -13.68
C SER A 98 -4.27 20.94 -12.17
N ALA A 99 -4.28 22.15 -11.61
CA ALA A 99 -4.13 22.35 -10.16
C ALA A 99 -5.25 21.66 -9.36
N ALA A 100 -6.48 21.69 -9.87
CA ALA A 100 -7.62 21.03 -9.24
C ALA A 100 -7.45 19.50 -9.21
N ARG A 101 -7.05 18.91 -10.34
CA ARG A 101 -6.79 17.46 -10.43
C ARG A 101 -5.60 17.04 -9.58
N ALA A 102 -4.55 17.86 -9.53
CA ALA A 102 -3.37 17.60 -8.70
C ALA A 102 -3.72 17.64 -7.21
N ALA A 103 -4.55 18.60 -6.78
CA ALA A 103 -5.04 18.67 -5.41
C ALA A 103 -5.91 17.44 -5.04
N LEU A 104 -6.84 17.05 -5.93
CA LEU A 104 -7.65 15.84 -5.75
C LEU A 104 -6.78 14.59 -5.66
N ALA A 105 -5.80 14.46 -6.56
CA ALA A 105 -4.86 13.35 -6.55
C ALA A 105 -4.07 13.27 -5.23
N GLY A 106 -3.56 14.41 -4.75
CA GLY A 106 -2.86 14.49 -3.47
C GLY A 106 -3.73 14.07 -2.29
N ILE A 107 -4.96 14.58 -2.20
CA ILE A 107 -5.92 14.22 -1.14
C ILE A 107 -6.24 12.72 -1.20
N SER A 108 -6.52 12.18 -2.38
CA SER A 108 -6.84 10.77 -2.57
C SER A 108 -5.66 9.85 -2.24
N CYS A 109 -4.42 10.22 -2.61
CA CYS A 109 -3.22 9.48 -2.25
C CYS A 109 -2.97 9.49 -0.74
N ILE A 110 -3.03 10.66 -0.09
CA ILE A 110 -2.78 10.79 1.35
C ILE A 110 -3.89 10.06 2.13
N GLY A 111 -5.15 10.30 1.80
CA GLY A 111 -6.28 9.64 2.44
C GLY A 111 -6.23 8.13 2.22
N GLY A 112 -5.95 7.70 1.00
CA GLY A 112 -5.78 6.28 0.65
C GLY A 112 -4.68 5.62 1.47
N TYR A 113 -3.50 6.25 1.55
CA TYR A 113 -2.42 5.81 2.41
C TYR A 113 -2.87 5.69 3.87
N MET A 114 -3.51 6.71 4.44
CA MET A 114 -3.94 6.69 5.85
C MET A 114 -4.91 5.55 6.13
N PHE A 115 -5.93 5.36 5.30
CA PHE A 115 -6.91 4.28 5.48
C PHE A 115 -6.26 2.91 5.32
N THR A 116 -5.44 2.70 4.29
CA THR A 116 -4.76 1.41 4.12
C THR A 116 -3.75 1.14 5.22
N HIS A 117 -2.98 2.15 5.64
CA HIS A 117 -2.02 2.02 6.73
C HIS A 117 -2.72 1.64 8.03
N LEU A 118 -3.83 2.31 8.37
CA LEU A 118 -4.67 1.95 9.52
C LEU A 118 -5.25 0.53 9.40
N GLY A 119 -5.70 0.15 8.19
CA GLY A 119 -6.22 -1.20 7.95
C GLY A 119 -5.16 -2.29 8.14
N ILE A 120 -3.94 -2.07 7.62
CA ILE A 120 -2.83 -3.04 7.71
C ILE A 120 -2.22 -3.06 9.10
N ASN A 121 -1.91 -1.90 9.69
CA ASN A 121 -1.11 -1.80 10.91
C ASN A 121 -1.94 -1.62 12.19
N GLY A 122 -3.22 -1.27 12.08
CA GLY A 122 -4.08 -0.99 13.24
C GLY A 122 -3.82 0.37 13.90
N ASN A 123 -2.88 1.16 13.38
CA ASN A 123 -2.56 2.53 13.78
C ASN A 123 -2.15 3.36 12.55
N LEU A 124 -1.96 4.66 12.73
CA LEU A 124 -1.45 5.56 11.69
C LEU A 124 0.06 5.84 11.79
N LEU A 125 0.70 5.46 12.91
CA LEU A 125 2.08 5.74 13.29
C LEU A 125 2.66 4.61 14.15
#